data_AF-A0A0X3VJ84-F1
#
_entry.id   AF-A0A0X3VJ84-F1
#
_cell.length_a   1.000
_cell.length_b   1.000
_cell.length_c   1.000
_cell.angle_alpha   90.00
_cell.angle_beta   90.00
_cell.angle_gamma   90.00
#
_symmetry.space_group_name_H-M   'P 1'
#
loop_
_entity.id
_entity.type
_entity.pdbx_description
1 polymer ?
#
loop_
_entity_poly.entity_id
_entity_poly.type
_entity_poly.pdbx_seq_one_letter_code
_entity_poly.pdbx_strand_id
1 'polypeptide(L)'
;MDNSGQRQSDNGESDRTTEPEGGKQPRPREAGGGILMGRPFGVPVYVSPSWFLVAALITWVFGGQLDRVLPELGAARYLVSLFFAVAFYASVLVHELAHTVAALRFKLPVRRIQLQFFGGVSEIEKETETPGREFVLAFVGPLLSLVLSGVFYLGMMVVEPGTVPGVLLAGLMISNLIVAAFNLLPGLPLDGGRMLRAVVWKISGRPMTGTVAAAWSGRALAVAVLVGLPLLTQAGGLGEEPESFGSVDSLTDALLAAILAAIIWTGAGNSLRMARLRERLPDLRARTLTRRAVPVAADTPLSEALRRANEAGARALVVVDGHGTPTAVVREAAIVGIPEHRRPWVAVSGLAQDLKDGMRVSAELTGEELLDTLRATPATEYLVVEESGEIYGVLSTADVERAFVAAMARTPAGPS
;
A
#
# COMPACT_ATOMS: atom_id res chain seq x y z
N MET A 1 -78.51 -24.15 -26.09
CA MET A 1 -79.03 -24.15 -24.70
C MET A 1 -78.43 -22.96 -23.99
N ASP A 2 -79.26 -22.34 -23.18
CA ASP A 2 -79.30 -20.91 -22.88
C ASP A 2 -78.46 -20.53 -21.64
N ASN A 3 -78.07 -19.26 -21.64
CA ASN A 3 -78.10 -18.30 -20.53
C ASN A 3 -76.92 -18.07 -19.53
N SER A 4 -76.62 -16.76 -19.41
CA SER A 4 -76.27 -15.94 -18.21
C SER A 4 -75.05 -16.35 -17.35
N GLY A 5 -74.08 -15.50 -17.00
CA GLY A 5 -74.07 -14.04 -16.82
C GLY A 5 -73.98 -13.70 -15.32
N GLN A 6 -72.82 -13.19 -14.85
CA GLN A 6 -72.71 -12.19 -13.75
C GLN A 6 -71.25 -11.82 -13.44
N ARG A 7 -71.01 -10.52 -13.34
CA ARG A 7 -69.84 -9.88 -12.69
C ARG A 7 -70.15 -9.72 -11.19
N GLN A 8 -69.15 -9.87 -10.33
CA GLN A 8 -68.95 -8.98 -9.18
C GLN A 8 -67.54 -9.10 -8.58
N SER A 9 -67.00 -7.93 -8.27
CA SER A 9 -65.75 -7.61 -7.57
C SER A 9 -65.87 -7.80 -6.06
N ASP A 10 -64.78 -8.15 -5.36
CA ASP A 10 -64.29 -7.35 -4.21
C ASP A 10 -62.95 -7.83 -3.62
N ASN A 11 -62.08 -6.83 -3.40
CA ASN A 11 -61.19 -6.56 -2.25
C ASN A 11 -60.25 -7.60 -1.62
N GLY A 12 -58.99 -7.14 -1.43
CA GLY A 12 -58.42 -7.10 -0.07
C GLY A 12 -57.19 -7.97 0.23
N GLU A 13 -56.00 -7.48 -0.12
CA GLU A 13 -54.88 -7.21 0.80
C GLU A 13 -54.36 -8.32 1.74
N SER A 14 -53.10 -8.76 1.51
CA SER A 14 -52.02 -8.58 2.51
C SER A 14 -50.65 -9.03 1.96
N ASP A 15 -49.82 -8.02 1.69
CA ASP A 15 -48.39 -7.92 1.90
C ASP A 15 -47.59 -9.16 2.35
N ARG A 16 -46.59 -9.52 1.54
CA ARG A 16 -45.28 -9.96 2.03
C ARG A 16 -44.21 -9.67 0.98
N THR A 17 -43.73 -8.43 1.04
CA THR A 17 -42.38 -7.99 0.68
C THR A 17 -41.31 -9.08 0.85
N THR A 18 -40.81 -9.64 -0.25
CA THR A 18 -39.49 -10.28 -0.29
C THR A 18 -38.45 -9.21 -0.59
N GLU A 19 -37.71 -8.81 0.44
CA GLU A 19 -36.47 -8.05 0.32
C GLU A 19 -35.49 -8.79 -0.60
N PRO A 20 -34.87 -8.14 -1.60
CA PRO A 20 -33.73 -8.73 -2.29
C PRO A 20 -32.51 -8.67 -1.36
N GLU A 21 -32.07 -9.84 -0.93
CA GLU A 21 -30.83 -10.05 -0.18
C GLU A 21 -29.67 -9.25 -0.80
N GLY A 22 -28.97 -8.50 0.07
CA GLY A 22 -27.82 -7.69 -0.29
C GLY A 22 -26.75 -8.50 -1.02
N GLY A 23 -26.68 -8.31 -2.32
CA GLY A 23 -25.59 -8.79 -3.15
C GLY A 23 -24.27 -8.20 -2.66
N LYS A 24 -23.46 -9.01 -1.99
CA LYS A 24 -22.05 -8.70 -1.73
C LYS A 24 -21.39 -8.40 -3.08
N GLN A 25 -21.08 -7.12 -3.31
CA GLN A 25 -20.34 -6.69 -4.50
C GLN A 25 -19.06 -7.54 -4.65
N PRO A 26 -18.76 -8.06 -5.85
CA PRO A 26 -17.52 -8.79 -6.08
C PRO A 26 -16.36 -7.83 -5.83
N ARG A 27 -15.53 -8.11 -4.81
CA ARG A 27 -14.29 -7.37 -4.61
C ARG A 27 -13.45 -7.49 -5.90
N PRO A 28 -12.91 -6.39 -6.44
CA PRO A 28 -12.10 -6.43 -7.65
C PRO A 28 -11.01 -7.49 -7.51
N ARG A 29 -10.84 -8.35 -8.53
CA ARG A 29 -9.67 -9.23 -8.61
C ARG A 29 -8.44 -8.34 -8.74
N GLU A 30 -7.75 -8.13 -7.63
CA GLU A 30 -6.54 -7.32 -7.60
C GLU A 30 -5.46 -8.01 -8.43
N ALA A 31 -5.00 -7.31 -9.47
CA ALA A 31 -3.92 -7.71 -10.35
C ALA A 31 -2.58 -7.66 -9.58
N GLY A 32 -2.35 -8.59 -8.67
CA GLY A 32 -1.10 -8.77 -7.97
C GLY A 32 -0.55 -10.15 -8.30
N GLY A 33 0.44 -10.23 -9.18
CA GLY A 33 1.04 -11.48 -9.65
C GLY A 33 1.54 -12.36 -8.50
N GLY A 34 0.76 -13.37 -8.15
CA GLY A 34 1.11 -14.34 -7.12
C GLY A 34 0.04 -15.41 -6.95
N ILE A 35 0.45 -16.60 -6.52
CA ILE A 35 -0.44 -17.71 -6.25
C ILE A 35 -0.97 -17.55 -4.82
N LEU A 36 -2.29 -17.55 -4.63
CA LEU A 36 -2.91 -17.50 -3.31
C LEU A 36 -2.63 -18.82 -2.57
N MET A 37 -1.89 -18.74 -1.47
CA MET A 37 -1.51 -19.90 -0.66
C MET A 37 -2.52 -20.17 0.48
N GLY A 38 -3.09 -19.11 1.06
CA GLY A 38 -4.02 -19.24 2.19
C GLY A 38 -4.47 -17.90 2.76
N ARG A 39 -5.25 -17.94 3.85
CA ARG A 39 -5.78 -16.76 4.55
C ARG A 39 -5.59 -16.83 6.08
N PRO A 40 -4.35 -16.89 6.60
CA PRO A 40 -4.11 -16.84 8.04
C PRO A 40 -4.69 -15.54 8.64
N PHE A 41 -5.43 -15.67 9.75
CA PHE A 41 -6.10 -14.55 10.44
C PHE A 41 -6.99 -13.66 9.54
N GLY A 42 -7.49 -14.21 8.43
CA GLY A 42 -8.31 -13.49 7.45
C GLY A 42 -7.53 -12.66 6.42
N VAL A 43 -6.20 -12.65 6.49
CA VAL A 43 -5.32 -11.91 5.56
C VAL A 43 -4.81 -12.83 4.47
N PRO A 44 -5.00 -12.51 3.17
CA PRO A 44 -4.55 -13.37 2.08
C PRO A 44 -3.01 -13.37 1.92
N VAL A 45 -2.43 -14.57 1.83
CA VAL A 45 -1.00 -14.79 1.57
C VAL A 45 -0.79 -15.20 0.12
N TYR A 46 0.06 -14.46 -0.59
CA TYR A 46 0.42 -14.69 -1.98
C TYR A 46 1.89 -15.08 -2.12
N VAL A 47 2.18 -16.05 -2.98
CA VAL A 47 3.55 -16.44 -3.35
C VAL A 47 3.85 -15.92 -4.74
N SER A 48 4.83 -15.03 -4.87
CA SER A 48 5.26 -14.52 -6.17
C SER A 48 6.11 -15.57 -6.93
N PRO A 49 6.15 -15.55 -8.28
CA PRO A 49 6.99 -16.47 -9.04
C PRO A 49 8.48 -16.41 -8.68
N SER A 50 8.96 -15.22 -8.28
CA SER A 50 10.34 -15.01 -7.84
C SER A 50 10.76 -15.88 -6.64
N TRP A 51 9.79 -16.32 -5.85
CA TRP A 51 10.01 -17.23 -4.72
C TRP A 51 10.63 -18.56 -5.16
N PHE A 52 10.14 -19.14 -6.27
CA PHE A 52 10.63 -20.42 -6.78
C PHE A 52 12.09 -20.34 -7.23
N LEU A 53 12.50 -19.20 -7.79
CA LEU A 53 13.89 -18.94 -8.18
C LEU A 53 14.81 -18.93 -6.95
N VAL A 54 14.41 -18.23 -5.88
CA VAL A 54 15.19 -18.18 -4.63
C VAL A 54 15.22 -19.54 -3.95
N ALA A 55 14.10 -20.25 -3.90
CA ALA A 55 14.04 -21.59 -3.35
C ALA A 55 15.01 -22.53 -4.09
N ALA A 56 15.06 -22.47 -5.42
CA ALA A 56 16.02 -23.22 -6.22
C ALA A 56 17.48 -22.82 -5.91
N LEU A 57 17.77 -21.52 -5.77
CA LEU A 57 19.09 -21.02 -5.41
C LEU A 57 19.53 -21.50 -4.02
N ILE A 58 18.67 -21.37 -3.00
CA ILE A 58 18.94 -21.87 -1.64
C ILE A 58 19.15 -23.38 -1.68
N THR A 59 18.32 -24.11 -2.42
CA THR A 59 18.44 -25.57 -2.58
C THR A 59 19.81 -25.95 -3.16
N TRP A 60 20.29 -25.21 -4.15
CA TRP A 60 21.60 -25.44 -4.75
C TRP A 60 22.74 -25.10 -3.77
N VAL A 61 22.75 -23.90 -3.19
CA VAL A 61 23.81 -23.44 -2.28
C VAL A 61 23.89 -24.34 -1.04
N PHE A 62 22.76 -24.57 -0.38
CA PHE A 62 22.69 -25.42 0.81
C PHE A 62 23.00 -26.88 0.46
N GLY A 63 22.61 -27.36 -0.73
CA GLY A 63 22.98 -28.70 -1.22
C GLY A 63 24.49 -28.88 -1.36
N GLY A 64 25.20 -27.85 -1.84
CA GLY A 64 26.67 -27.87 -1.90
C GLY A 64 27.34 -27.86 -0.53
N GLN A 65 26.72 -27.20 0.46
CA GLN A 65 27.22 -27.23 1.83
C GLN A 65 26.93 -28.57 2.52
N LEU A 66 25.75 -29.13 2.29
CA LEU A 66 25.36 -30.42 2.85
C LEU A 66 26.27 -31.55 2.32
N ASP A 67 26.81 -31.41 1.11
CA ASP A 67 27.84 -32.31 0.57
C ASP A 67 29.14 -32.32 1.39
N ARG A 68 29.54 -31.16 1.92
CA ARG A 68 30.76 -31.03 2.74
C ARG A 68 30.60 -31.64 4.12
N VAL A 69 29.40 -31.52 4.69
CA VAL A 69 29.10 -31.97 6.06
C VAL A 69 28.60 -33.42 6.09
N LEU A 70 27.79 -33.82 5.11
CA LEU A 70 27.12 -35.12 5.00
C LEU A 70 27.29 -35.69 3.58
N PRO A 71 28.52 -36.03 3.17
CA PRO A 71 28.80 -36.55 1.82
C PRO A 71 28.04 -37.85 1.52
N GLU A 72 27.71 -38.61 2.57
CA GLU A 72 26.98 -39.89 2.53
C GLU A 72 25.59 -39.78 1.87
N LEU A 73 25.00 -38.58 1.79
CA LEU A 73 23.64 -38.36 1.29
C LEU A 73 23.53 -38.44 -0.24
N GLY A 74 24.63 -38.26 -0.98
CA GLY A 74 24.61 -38.22 -2.44
C GLY A 74 23.55 -37.25 -2.99
N ALA A 75 22.72 -37.70 -3.95
CA ALA A 75 21.68 -36.87 -4.56
C ALA A 75 20.55 -36.46 -3.59
N ALA A 76 20.33 -37.19 -2.49
CA ALA A 76 19.27 -36.88 -1.51
C ALA A 76 19.50 -35.52 -0.82
N ARG A 77 20.73 -35.00 -0.86
CA ARG A 77 21.09 -33.68 -0.34
C ARG A 77 20.18 -32.58 -0.89
N TYR A 78 19.79 -32.64 -2.16
CA TYR A 78 18.93 -31.61 -2.77
C TYR A 78 17.48 -31.66 -2.26
N LEU A 79 16.98 -32.84 -1.88
CA LEU A 79 15.66 -32.95 -1.24
C LEU A 79 15.68 -32.35 0.17
N VAL A 80 16.75 -32.61 0.93
CA VAL A 80 16.96 -32.01 2.26
C VAL A 80 17.12 -30.49 2.15
N SER A 81 17.86 -29.99 1.16
CA SER A 81 18.03 -28.56 0.91
C SER A 81 16.75 -27.87 0.43
N LEU A 82 15.91 -28.56 -0.34
CA LEU A 82 14.60 -28.04 -0.71
C LEU A 82 13.68 -27.94 0.51
N PHE A 83 13.69 -28.96 1.38
CA PHE A 83 12.98 -28.92 2.65
C PHE A 83 13.47 -27.75 3.51
N PHE A 84 14.79 -27.55 3.61
CA PHE A 84 15.39 -26.41 4.28
C PHE A 84 14.88 -25.08 3.71
N ALA A 85 14.89 -24.90 2.39
CA ALA A 85 14.41 -23.69 1.75
C ALA A 85 12.94 -23.39 2.10
N VAL A 86 12.08 -24.42 2.06
CA VAL A 86 10.66 -24.28 2.43
C VAL A 86 10.51 -23.93 3.91
N ALA A 87 11.23 -24.62 4.80
CA ALA A 87 11.19 -24.37 6.25
C ALA A 87 11.71 -22.96 6.60
N PHE A 88 12.77 -22.52 5.93
CA PHE A 88 13.29 -21.16 6.08
C PHE A 88 12.24 -20.13 5.66
N TYR A 89 11.61 -20.29 4.51
CA TYR A 89 10.52 -19.41 4.09
C TYR A 89 9.31 -19.45 5.00
N ALA A 90 8.98 -20.61 5.57
CA ALA A 90 7.95 -20.70 6.60
C ALA A 90 8.32 -19.87 7.83
N SER A 91 9.59 -19.85 8.24
CA SER A 91 10.06 -18.98 9.34
C SER A 91 9.97 -17.48 9.00
N VAL A 92 10.27 -17.09 7.74
CA VAL A 92 10.08 -15.72 7.25
C VAL A 92 8.60 -15.35 7.20
N LEU A 93 7.72 -16.28 6.80
CA LEU A 93 6.28 -16.07 6.85
C LEU A 93 5.79 -15.88 8.29
N VAL A 94 6.34 -16.64 9.25
CA VAL A 94 6.03 -16.45 10.67
C VAL A 94 6.47 -15.06 11.16
N HIS A 95 7.63 -14.57 10.72
CA HIS A 95 8.07 -13.19 10.97
C HIS A 95 7.07 -12.15 10.44
N GLU A 96 6.64 -12.27 9.18
CA GLU A 96 5.62 -11.37 8.60
C GLU A 96 4.26 -11.47 9.30
N LEU A 97 3.86 -12.68 9.70
CA LEU A 97 2.64 -12.90 10.47
C LEU A 97 2.71 -12.19 11.82
N ALA A 98 3.88 -12.08 12.44
CA ALA A 98 4.07 -11.33 13.67
C ALA A 98 3.68 -9.85 13.49
N HIS A 99 4.17 -9.21 12.41
CA HIS A 99 3.78 -7.85 12.05
C HIS A 99 2.29 -7.74 11.74
N THR A 100 1.75 -8.70 10.98
CA THR A 100 0.34 -8.71 10.61
C THR A 100 -0.56 -8.81 11.84
N VAL A 101 -0.26 -9.72 12.77
CA VAL A 101 -1.01 -9.88 14.02
C VAL A 101 -0.92 -8.61 14.88
N ALA A 102 0.25 -7.99 14.99
CA ALA A 102 0.41 -6.72 15.70
C ALA A 102 -0.40 -5.58 15.04
N ALA A 103 -0.41 -5.51 13.71
CA ALA A 103 -1.19 -4.53 12.94
C ALA A 103 -2.70 -4.72 13.15
N LEU A 104 -3.19 -5.96 13.05
CA LEU A 104 -4.59 -6.30 13.33
C LEU A 104 -4.98 -5.96 14.77
N ARG A 105 -4.08 -6.18 15.74
CA ARG A 105 -4.33 -5.81 17.14
C ARG A 105 -4.43 -4.30 17.34
N PHE A 106 -3.71 -3.52 16.54
CA PHE A 106 -3.81 -2.06 16.46
C PHE A 106 -4.93 -1.56 15.55
N LYS A 107 -5.77 -2.45 15.01
CA LYS A 107 -6.87 -2.14 14.08
C LYS A 107 -6.39 -1.45 12.80
N LEU A 108 -5.18 -1.73 12.37
CA LEU A 108 -4.66 -1.25 11.09
C LEU A 108 -5.11 -2.21 9.99
N PRO A 109 -5.70 -1.72 8.88
CA PRO A 109 -6.07 -2.55 7.75
C PRO A 109 -4.83 -3.14 7.07
N VAL A 110 -4.85 -4.47 6.89
CA VAL A 110 -3.81 -5.23 6.20
C VAL A 110 -4.41 -5.83 4.93
N ARG A 111 -3.89 -5.45 3.77
CA ARG A 111 -4.42 -5.84 2.47
C ARG A 111 -4.06 -7.28 2.12
N ARG A 112 -2.77 -7.61 2.23
CA ARG A 112 -2.20 -8.92 1.89
C ARG A 112 -0.78 -9.09 2.42
N ILE A 113 -0.34 -10.35 2.50
CA ILE A 113 1.06 -10.72 2.72
C ILE A 113 1.58 -11.31 1.42
N GLN A 114 2.72 -10.82 0.91
CA GLN A 114 3.32 -11.32 -0.32
C GLN A 114 4.73 -11.87 -0.05
N LEU A 115 4.96 -13.14 -0.39
CA LEU A 115 6.29 -13.76 -0.36
C LEU A 115 6.99 -13.52 -1.71
N GLN A 116 8.14 -12.86 -1.66
CA GLN A 116 8.93 -12.41 -2.80
C GLN A 116 10.43 -12.72 -2.63
N PHE A 117 11.20 -12.39 -3.67
CA PHE A 117 12.64 -12.63 -3.74
C PHE A 117 13.41 -12.14 -2.50
N PHE A 118 13.04 -10.96 -1.99
CA PHE A 118 13.71 -10.32 -0.85
C PHE A 118 13.13 -10.70 0.52
N GLY A 119 12.25 -11.72 0.59
CA GLY A 119 11.54 -12.12 1.80
C GLY A 119 10.04 -11.91 1.70
N GLY A 120 9.38 -11.72 2.84
CA GLY A 120 7.96 -11.38 2.88
C GLY A 120 7.74 -9.87 2.94
N VAL A 121 6.60 -9.40 2.42
CA VAL A 121 6.15 -8.03 2.60
C VAL A 121 4.69 -8.05 3.02
N SER A 122 4.43 -7.49 4.20
CA SER A 122 3.08 -7.24 4.69
C SER A 122 2.58 -5.87 4.22
N GLU A 123 1.58 -5.83 3.35
CA GLU A 123 0.98 -4.58 2.86
C GLU A 123 -0.03 -4.04 3.88
N ILE A 124 0.44 -3.09 4.70
CA ILE A 124 -0.38 -2.37 5.68
C ILE A 124 -0.80 -1.03 5.05
N GLU A 125 -2.10 -0.78 4.95
CA GLU A 125 -2.61 0.38 4.19
C GLU A 125 -2.41 1.70 4.95
N LYS A 126 -2.53 1.67 6.29
CA LYS A 126 -2.45 2.87 7.14
C LYS A 126 -1.22 2.85 8.04
N GLU A 127 -0.55 3.99 8.18
CA GLU A 127 0.52 4.17 9.16
C GLU A 127 -0.02 4.24 10.61
N THR A 128 0.83 3.93 11.57
CA THR A 128 0.52 4.00 12.98
C THR A 128 0.36 5.45 13.47
N GLU A 129 -0.68 5.70 14.26
CA GLU A 129 -1.01 7.04 14.78
C GLU A 129 -0.08 7.53 15.90
N THR A 130 0.72 6.64 16.50
CA THR A 130 1.62 6.99 17.62
C THR A 130 2.99 6.34 17.42
N PRO A 131 4.08 6.99 17.86
CA PRO A 131 5.42 6.43 17.76
C PRO A 131 5.57 5.12 18.55
N GLY A 132 4.88 4.98 19.69
CA GLY A 132 4.92 3.75 20.48
C GLY A 132 4.35 2.54 19.72
N ARG A 133 3.22 2.71 19.02
CA ARG A 133 2.65 1.66 18.16
C ARG A 133 3.57 1.33 16.99
N GLU A 134 4.21 2.34 16.38
CA GLU A 134 5.18 2.14 15.30
C GLU A 134 6.36 1.27 15.75
N PHE A 135 6.94 1.60 16.91
CA PHE A 135 8.06 0.86 17.47
C PHE A 135 7.70 -0.60 17.75
N VAL A 136 6.58 -0.85 18.43
CA VAL A 136 6.13 -2.22 18.75
C VAL A 136 5.85 -2.98 17.46
N LEU A 137 5.15 -2.37 16.50
CA LEU A 137 4.83 -3.00 15.23
C LEU A 137 6.10 -3.43 14.47
N ALA A 138 7.15 -2.61 14.45
CA ALA A 138 8.42 -2.92 13.81
C ALA A 138 9.27 -3.93 14.62
N PHE A 139 9.21 -3.89 15.95
CA PHE A 139 10.02 -4.75 16.81
C PHE A 139 9.55 -6.21 16.89
N VAL A 140 8.24 -6.46 16.73
CA VAL A 140 7.64 -7.80 16.93
C VAL A 140 8.16 -8.85 15.95
N GLY A 141 8.43 -8.50 14.69
CA GLY A 141 9.01 -9.41 13.70
C GLY A 141 10.41 -9.90 14.09
N PRO A 142 11.40 -8.99 14.25
CA PRO A 142 12.73 -9.36 14.70
C PRO A 142 12.75 -10.13 16.03
N LEU A 143 11.90 -9.75 16.99
CA LEU A 143 11.75 -10.49 18.24
C LEU A 143 11.32 -11.93 17.98
N LEU A 144 10.34 -12.17 17.10
CA LEU A 144 9.89 -13.51 16.80
C LEU A 144 10.96 -14.34 16.07
N SER A 145 11.73 -13.72 15.17
CA SER A 145 12.89 -14.38 14.55
C SER A 145 13.96 -14.77 15.58
N LEU A 146 14.24 -13.92 16.58
CA LEU A 146 15.13 -14.28 17.69
C LEU A 146 14.57 -15.44 18.52
N VAL A 147 13.27 -15.44 18.81
CA VAL A 147 12.62 -16.53 19.53
C VAL A 147 12.71 -17.83 18.73
N LEU A 148 12.43 -17.82 17.43
CA LEU A 148 12.58 -18.99 16.56
C LEU A 148 14.01 -19.49 16.53
N SER A 149 15.00 -18.59 16.45
CA SER A 149 16.41 -18.96 16.54
C SER A 149 16.71 -19.67 17.87
N GLY A 150 16.23 -19.13 19.00
CA GLY A 150 16.36 -19.77 20.31
C GLY A 150 15.68 -21.14 20.39
N VAL A 151 14.50 -21.31 19.79
CA VAL A 151 13.80 -22.61 19.73
C VAL A 151 14.59 -23.63 18.92
N PHE A 152 15.13 -23.25 17.76
CA PHE A 152 15.96 -24.15 16.96
C PHE A 152 17.28 -24.50 17.67
N TYR A 153 17.86 -23.54 18.41
CA TYR A 153 19.01 -23.80 19.27
C TYR A 153 18.72 -24.85 20.35
N LEU A 154 17.59 -24.72 21.05
CA LEU A 154 17.17 -25.73 22.03
C LEU A 154 16.89 -27.08 21.38
N GLY A 155 16.32 -27.09 20.17
CA GLY A 155 16.11 -28.30 19.38
C GLY A 155 17.42 -29.01 19.02
N MET A 156 18.50 -28.27 18.75
CA MET A 156 19.81 -28.87 18.49
C MET A 156 20.38 -29.61 19.70
N MET A 157 20.04 -29.20 20.93
CA MET A 157 20.58 -29.83 22.15
C MET A 157 20.06 -31.26 22.36
N VAL A 158 19.00 -31.66 21.66
CA VAL A 158 18.37 -32.98 21.79
C VAL A 158 18.56 -33.86 20.54
N VAL A 159 19.40 -33.41 19.60
CA VAL A 159 19.67 -34.11 18.33
C VAL A 159 21.18 -34.28 18.17
N GLU A 160 21.63 -35.44 17.68
CA GLU A 160 23.07 -35.64 17.42
C GLU A 160 23.60 -34.64 16.38
N PRO A 161 24.71 -33.93 16.68
CA PRO A 161 25.43 -33.14 15.69
C PRO A 161 25.87 -34.01 14.49
N GLY A 162 25.87 -33.43 13.29
CA GLY A 162 26.26 -34.18 12.09
C GLY A 162 25.19 -35.16 11.59
N THR A 163 23.94 -35.01 12.02
CA THR A 163 22.78 -35.67 11.40
C THR A 163 22.00 -34.69 10.53
N VAL A 164 21.15 -35.18 9.62
CA VAL A 164 20.28 -34.33 8.80
C VAL A 164 19.43 -33.37 9.67
N PRO A 165 18.73 -33.82 10.72
CA PRO A 165 17.96 -32.90 11.58
C PRO A 165 18.87 -31.89 12.30
N GLY A 166 20.06 -32.29 12.75
CA GLY A 166 21.01 -31.39 13.39
C GLY A 166 21.46 -30.26 12.46
N VAL A 167 21.81 -30.57 11.22
CA VAL A 167 22.23 -29.57 10.21
C VAL A 167 21.06 -28.65 9.81
N LEU A 168 19.85 -29.19 9.67
CA LEU A 168 18.65 -28.39 9.37
C LEU A 168 18.33 -27.40 10.50
N LEU A 169 18.36 -27.86 11.76
CA LEU A 169 18.12 -27.00 12.92
C LEU A 169 19.20 -25.92 13.05
N ALA A 170 20.48 -26.28 12.83
CA ALA A 170 21.58 -25.31 12.82
C ALA A 170 21.39 -24.25 11.73
N GLY A 171 21.06 -24.68 10.51
CA GLY A 171 20.76 -23.78 9.41
C GLY A 171 19.61 -22.84 9.75
N LEU A 172 18.49 -23.35 10.26
CA LEU A 172 17.30 -22.56 10.58
C LEU A 172 17.56 -21.59 11.74
N MET A 173 18.32 -22.00 12.75
CA MET A 173 18.77 -21.16 13.85
C MET A 173 19.57 -19.97 13.32
N ILE A 174 20.63 -20.23 12.54
CA ILE A 174 21.53 -19.20 12.00
C ILE A 174 20.77 -18.29 11.05
N SER A 175 19.95 -18.84 10.14
CA SER A 175 19.18 -18.04 9.20
C SER A 175 18.19 -17.11 9.92
N ASN A 176 17.50 -17.56 10.97
CA ASN A 176 16.60 -16.70 11.74
C ASN A 176 17.35 -15.63 12.55
N LEU A 177 18.54 -15.96 13.06
CA LEU A 177 19.41 -14.99 13.73
C LEU A 177 19.87 -13.90 12.75
N ILE A 178 20.27 -14.29 11.54
CA ILE A 178 20.65 -13.39 10.45
C ILE A 178 19.46 -12.49 10.09
N VAL A 179 18.26 -13.04 9.87
CA VAL A 179 17.06 -12.27 9.57
C VAL A 179 16.74 -11.25 10.67
N ALA A 180 16.85 -11.64 11.95
CA ALA A 180 16.65 -10.73 13.06
C ALA A 180 17.71 -9.63 13.11
N ALA A 181 18.99 -9.98 12.97
CA ALA A 181 20.10 -9.04 13.03
C ALA A 181 20.01 -8.00 11.90
N PHE A 182 19.76 -8.44 10.67
CA PHE A 182 19.57 -7.53 9.53
C PHE A 182 18.35 -6.63 9.72
N ASN A 183 17.22 -7.17 10.14
CA ASN A 183 16.03 -6.35 10.37
C ASN A 183 16.15 -5.42 11.56
N LEU A 184 17.07 -5.63 12.51
CA LEU A 184 17.33 -4.69 13.60
C LEU A 184 18.27 -3.54 13.23
N LEU A 185 18.90 -3.57 12.05
CA LEU A 185 19.81 -2.49 11.64
C LEU A 185 19.08 -1.14 11.53
N PRO A 186 19.69 -0.04 12.02
CA PRO A 186 19.04 1.26 12.11
C PRO A 186 19.03 1.99 10.76
N GLY A 187 18.15 1.58 9.85
CA GLY A 187 18.01 2.23 8.55
C GLY A 187 16.83 1.73 7.73
N LEU A 188 16.09 2.63 7.08
CA LEU A 188 15.02 2.21 6.15
C LEU A 188 15.64 1.50 4.93
N PRO A 189 14.97 0.48 4.36
CA PRO A 189 13.58 0.04 4.61
C PRO A 189 13.42 -1.00 5.74
N LEU A 190 14.47 -1.31 6.50
CA LEU A 190 14.47 -2.36 7.52
C LEU A 190 13.63 -1.98 8.74
N ASP A 191 13.19 -2.97 9.53
CA ASP A 191 12.38 -2.73 10.73
C ASP A 191 13.08 -1.85 11.78
N GLY A 192 14.39 -2.02 11.96
CA GLY A 192 15.23 -1.20 12.83
C GLY A 192 15.27 0.26 12.38
N GLY A 193 15.12 0.51 11.08
CA GLY A 193 14.87 1.83 10.52
C GLY A 193 13.52 2.42 10.98
N ARG A 194 12.46 1.62 10.98
CA ARG A 194 11.14 2.02 11.48
C ARG A 194 11.15 2.23 13.01
N MET A 195 11.88 1.40 13.75
CA MET A 195 12.13 1.59 15.18
C MET A 195 12.86 2.92 15.44
N LEU A 196 13.92 3.22 14.67
CA LEU A 196 14.63 4.50 14.76
C LEU A 196 13.72 5.68 14.41
N ARG A 197 12.93 5.57 13.33
CA ARG A 197 11.92 6.56 12.94
C ARG A 197 10.97 6.85 14.10
N ALA A 198 10.46 5.81 14.76
CA ALA A 198 9.56 5.92 15.89
C ALA A 198 10.20 6.65 17.09
N VAL A 199 11.47 6.34 17.41
CA VAL A 199 12.22 7.00 18.48
C VAL A 199 12.43 8.49 18.17
N VAL A 200 12.91 8.81 16.97
CA VAL A 200 13.13 10.20 16.55
C VAL A 200 11.81 10.97 16.46
N TRP A 201 10.74 10.34 16.01
CA TRP A 201 9.41 10.94 16.02
C TRP A 201 8.96 11.25 17.45
N LYS A 202 9.12 10.33 18.40
CA LYS A 202 8.77 10.58 19.81
C LYS A 202 9.54 11.77 20.39
N ILE A 203 10.81 11.93 20.04
CA ILE A 203 11.67 13.03 20.53
C ILE A 203 11.31 14.36 19.86
N SER A 204 11.12 14.36 18.54
CA SER A 204 10.90 15.58 17.75
C SER A 204 9.43 16.04 17.70
N GLY A 205 8.48 15.18 18.03
CA GLY A 205 7.04 15.41 17.84
C GLY A 205 6.57 15.38 16.38
N ARG A 206 7.49 15.21 15.41
CA ARG A 206 7.20 15.29 13.96
C ARG A 206 7.51 13.95 13.26
N PRO A 207 6.50 13.24 12.70
CA PRO A 207 6.70 11.94 12.03
C PRO A 207 7.68 12.01 10.85
N MET A 208 7.61 13.11 10.08
CA MET A 208 8.48 13.31 8.92
C MET A 208 9.96 13.44 9.32
N THR A 209 10.26 14.10 10.43
CA THR A 209 11.64 14.19 10.95
C THR A 209 12.19 12.81 11.28
N GLY A 210 11.38 11.92 11.88
CA GLY A 210 11.77 10.53 12.11
C GLY A 210 12.04 9.76 10.82
N THR A 211 11.19 9.94 9.80
CA THR A 211 11.36 9.30 8.50
C THR A 211 12.63 9.76 7.79
N VAL A 212 12.91 11.07 7.81
CA VAL A 212 14.12 11.66 7.23
C VAL A 212 15.36 11.11 7.93
N ALA A 213 15.37 11.09 9.27
CA ALA A 213 16.49 10.56 10.04
C ALA A 213 16.75 9.08 9.70
N ALA A 214 15.72 8.23 9.75
CA ALA A 214 15.85 6.82 9.44
C ALA A 214 16.25 6.52 7.98
N ALA A 215 15.81 7.35 7.02
CA ALA A 215 16.23 7.24 5.62
C ALA A 215 17.71 7.62 5.44
N TRP A 216 18.19 8.66 6.13
CA TRP A 216 19.60 9.02 6.11
C TRP A 216 20.49 7.99 6.81
N SER A 217 20.03 7.42 7.93
CA SER A 217 20.72 6.30 8.59
C SER A 217 20.79 5.07 7.68
N GLY A 218 19.72 4.77 6.92
CA GLY A 218 19.74 3.72 5.90
C GLY A 218 20.75 3.98 4.77
N ARG A 219 20.85 5.22 4.29
CA ARG A 219 21.88 5.60 3.31
C ARG A 219 23.29 5.48 3.85
N ALA A 220 23.52 5.90 5.10
CA ALA A 220 24.81 5.75 5.76
C ALA A 220 25.17 4.28 5.94
N LEU A 221 24.20 3.44 6.33
CA LEU A 221 24.34 1.99 6.43
C LEU A 221 24.68 1.36 5.07
N ALA A 222 24.01 1.77 3.99
CA ALA A 222 24.32 1.30 2.64
C ALA A 222 25.78 1.60 2.23
N VAL A 223 26.27 2.81 2.53
CA VAL A 223 27.68 3.17 2.29
C VAL A 223 28.61 2.35 3.17
N ALA A 224 28.25 2.16 4.44
CA ALA A 224 29.03 1.35 5.37
C ALA A 224 29.12 -0.12 4.93
N VAL A 225 28.07 -0.70 4.37
CA VAL A 225 28.10 -2.05 3.80
C VAL A 225 28.94 -2.10 2.53
N LEU A 226 28.76 -1.13 1.63
CA LEU A 226 29.48 -1.07 0.35
C LEU A 226 31.00 -0.95 0.54
N VAL A 227 31.44 -0.13 1.49
CA VAL A 227 32.86 0.16 1.73
C VAL A 227 33.44 -0.71 2.84
N GLY A 228 32.69 -0.90 3.93
CA GLY A 228 33.16 -1.61 5.11
C GLY A 228 33.33 -3.10 4.88
N LEU A 229 32.42 -3.77 4.17
CA LEU A 229 32.51 -5.21 3.95
C LEU A 229 33.76 -5.60 3.12
N PRO A 230 34.07 -4.95 1.98
CA PRO A 230 35.29 -5.25 1.23
C PRO A 230 36.59 -4.83 1.93
N LEU A 231 36.57 -3.80 2.78
CA LEU A 231 37.74 -3.39 3.55
C LEU A 231 38.02 -4.34 4.71
N LEU A 232 36.98 -4.83 5.40
CA LEU A 232 37.11 -5.81 6.47
C LEU A 232 37.69 -7.13 5.97
N THR A 233 37.29 -7.57 4.78
CA THR A 233 37.82 -8.79 4.15
C THR A 233 39.25 -8.60 3.66
N GLN A 234 39.62 -7.43 3.12
CA GLN A 234 40.99 -7.14 2.70
C GLN A 234 41.96 -6.90 3.86
N ALA A 235 41.49 -6.34 4.97
CA ALA A 235 42.32 -6.03 6.14
C ALA A 235 42.57 -7.22 7.08
N GLY A 236 42.08 -8.42 6.74
CA GLY A 236 42.19 -9.61 7.60
C GLY A 236 41.44 -9.48 8.94
N GLY A 237 40.45 -8.58 9.03
CA GLY A 237 39.74 -8.26 10.28
C GLY A 237 38.78 -9.35 10.75
N LEU A 238 38.43 -10.28 9.87
CA LEU A 238 37.93 -11.60 10.21
C LEU A 238 39.11 -12.53 9.93
N GLY A 239 39.78 -12.98 10.99
CA GLY A 239 40.97 -13.80 10.88
C GLY A 239 40.77 -14.98 9.92
N GLU A 240 41.87 -15.38 9.29
CA GLU A 240 41.99 -16.67 8.62
C GLU A 240 41.32 -17.74 9.52
N GLU A 241 40.34 -18.47 8.97
CA GLU A 241 39.39 -19.38 9.64
C GLU A 241 38.17 -18.69 10.30
N PRO A 242 37.02 -18.69 9.61
CA PRO A 242 36.24 -19.92 9.57
C PRO A 242 35.72 -20.30 8.17
N GLU A 243 35.89 -21.57 7.83
CA GLU A 243 35.02 -22.37 6.96
C GLU A 243 33.52 -22.16 7.28
N SER A 244 32.96 -20.99 6.94
CA SER A 244 31.60 -20.56 7.26
C SER A 244 30.90 -20.06 6.01
N PHE A 245 29.80 -20.73 5.65
CA PHE A 245 28.75 -20.31 4.71
C PHE A 245 29.20 -19.35 3.59
N GLY A 246 29.88 -19.92 2.58
CA GLY A 246 30.18 -19.25 1.33
C GLY A 246 31.49 -18.47 1.37
N SER A 247 32.62 -19.18 1.31
CA SER A 247 33.89 -18.62 0.86
C SER A 247 33.77 -18.27 -0.63
N VAL A 248 33.21 -17.12 -0.92
CA VAL A 248 33.10 -16.57 -2.28
C VAL A 248 34.25 -15.58 -2.45
N ASP A 249 34.94 -15.60 -3.60
CA ASP A 249 36.06 -14.69 -3.92
C ASP A 249 35.75 -13.23 -3.50
N SER A 250 36.79 -12.45 -3.18
CA SER A 250 36.66 -11.03 -2.82
C SER A 250 35.79 -10.21 -3.80
N LEU A 251 35.77 -10.59 -5.08
CA LEU A 251 34.92 -10.00 -6.12
C LEU A 251 33.43 -10.30 -5.92
N THR A 252 33.09 -11.52 -5.51
CA THR A 252 31.71 -11.95 -5.26
C THR A 252 31.17 -11.37 -3.96
N ASP A 253 31.98 -11.30 -2.91
CA ASP A 253 31.62 -10.56 -1.68
C ASP A 253 31.40 -9.08 -1.95
N ALA A 254 32.28 -8.44 -2.74
CA ALA A 254 32.11 -7.05 -3.16
C ALA A 254 30.83 -6.85 -4.00
N LEU A 255 30.49 -7.80 -4.88
CA LEU A 255 29.26 -7.75 -5.67
C LEU A 255 28.01 -7.89 -4.78
N LEU A 256 28.02 -8.83 -3.83
CA LEU A 256 26.93 -9.00 -2.86
C LEU A 256 26.77 -7.76 -1.97
N ALA A 257 27.88 -7.19 -1.49
CA ALA A 257 27.88 -5.93 -0.75
C ALA A 257 27.25 -4.80 -1.58
N ALA A 258 27.61 -4.71 -2.87
CA ALA A 258 27.07 -3.70 -3.78
C ALA A 258 25.57 -3.88 -4.02
N ILE A 259 25.09 -5.11 -4.22
CA ILE A 259 23.67 -5.43 -4.38
C ILE A 259 22.91 -5.06 -3.10
N LEU A 260 23.39 -5.47 -1.93
CA LEU A 260 22.77 -5.16 -0.65
C LEU A 260 22.73 -3.65 -0.38
N ALA A 261 23.84 -2.96 -0.60
CA ALA A 261 23.92 -1.51 -0.49
C ALA A 261 22.95 -0.80 -1.45
N ALA A 262 22.84 -1.27 -2.70
CA ALA A 262 21.90 -0.71 -3.67
C ALA A 262 20.44 -0.90 -3.20
N ILE A 263 20.09 -2.06 -2.64
CA ILE A 263 18.74 -2.33 -2.11
C ILE A 263 18.43 -1.42 -0.93
N ILE A 264 19.35 -1.30 0.04
CA ILE A 264 19.15 -0.42 1.20
C ILE A 264 19.04 1.05 0.74
N TRP A 265 19.92 1.50 -0.15
CA TRP A 265 19.93 2.87 -0.66
C TRP A 265 18.64 3.23 -1.41
N THR A 266 18.22 2.37 -2.34
CA THR A 266 17.00 2.56 -3.13
C THR A 266 15.76 2.45 -2.26
N GLY A 267 15.72 1.51 -1.32
CA GLY A 267 14.65 1.33 -0.34
C GLY A 267 14.47 2.54 0.58
N ALA A 268 15.57 3.09 1.10
CA ALA A 268 15.57 4.33 1.89
C ALA A 268 15.04 5.51 1.06
N GLY A 269 15.51 5.64 -0.19
CA GLY A 269 15.04 6.67 -1.12
C GLY A 269 13.56 6.56 -1.46
N ASN A 270 13.06 5.34 -1.70
CA ASN A 270 11.64 5.08 -1.98
C ASN A 270 10.77 5.40 -0.77
N SER A 271 11.18 4.97 0.43
CA SER A 271 10.46 5.24 1.67
C SER A 271 10.32 6.74 1.92
N LEU A 272 11.41 7.51 1.73
CA LEU A 272 11.39 8.96 1.89
C LEU A 272 10.51 9.64 0.84
N ARG A 273 10.56 9.21 -0.44
CA ARG A 273 9.70 9.74 -1.50
C ARG A 273 8.22 9.50 -1.20
N MET A 274 7.87 8.29 -0.78
CA MET A 274 6.50 7.92 -0.43
C MET A 274 5.98 8.72 0.77
N ALA A 275 6.79 8.86 1.82
CA ALA A 275 6.43 9.65 2.98
C ALA A 275 6.19 11.12 2.63
N ARG A 276 7.04 11.72 1.79
CA ARG A 276 6.86 13.12 1.34
C ARG A 276 5.62 13.32 0.49
N LEU A 277 5.32 12.36 -0.39
CA LEU A 277 4.08 12.37 -1.16
C LEU A 277 2.88 12.39 -0.20
N ARG A 278 2.86 11.46 0.76
CA ARG A 278 1.77 11.34 1.75
C ARG A 278 1.61 12.56 2.64
N GLU A 279 2.69 13.18 3.10
CA GLU A 279 2.63 14.40 3.92
C GLU A 279 1.89 15.55 3.22
N ARG A 280 1.89 15.56 1.88
CA ARG A 280 1.27 16.61 1.07
C ARG A 280 -0.14 16.27 0.59
N LEU A 281 -0.57 15.02 0.70
CA LEU A 281 -1.93 14.62 0.30
C LEU A 281 -3.02 15.34 1.11
N PRO A 282 -2.89 15.60 2.43
CA PRO A 282 -3.90 16.34 3.19
C PRO A 282 -4.17 17.78 2.73
N ASP A 283 -3.27 18.37 1.92
CA ASP A 283 -3.49 19.69 1.30
C ASP A 283 -4.52 19.62 0.16
N LEU A 284 -4.77 18.43 -0.38
CA LEU A 284 -5.82 18.17 -1.37
C LEU A 284 -7.14 17.99 -0.63
N ARG A 285 -7.92 19.06 -0.52
CA ARG A 285 -9.26 19.01 0.09
C ARG A 285 -10.30 19.34 -0.96
N ALA A 286 -11.37 18.54 -1.02
CA ALA A 286 -12.47 18.82 -1.94
C ALA A 286 -12.97 20.25 -1.72
N ARG A 287 -13.18 20.65 -0.46
CA ARG A 287 -13.65 21.99 -0.08
C ARG A 287 -12.83 23.16 -0.63
N THR A 288 -11.50 23.04 -0.67
CA THR A 288 -10.60 24.13 -1.12
C THR A 288 -10.41 24.15 -2.63
N LEU A 289 -10.56 22.99 -3.28
CA LEU A 289 -10.41 22.83 -4.72
C LEU A 289 -11.73 23.02 -5.48
N THR A 290 -12.87 22.97 -4.78
CA THR A 290 -14.18 23.17 -5.38
C THR A 290 -14.35 24.61 -5.85
N ARG A 291 -14.87 24.76 -7.07
CA ARG A 291 -15.31 26.05 -7.58
C ARG A 291 -16.75 26.29 -7.15
N ARG A 292 -17.05 27.51 -6.69
CA ARG A 292 -18.45 27.92 -6.48
C ARG A 292 -19.25 27.72 -7.75
N ALA A 293 -20.43 27.14 -7.60
CA ALA A 293 -21.35 26.86 -8.69
C ALA A 293 -22.66 27.63 -8.52
N VAL A 294 -23.28 28.01 -9.63
CA VAL A 294 -24.62 28.59 -9.64
C VAL A 294 -25.62 27.56 -10.16
N PRO A 295 -26.75 27.35 -9.45
CA PRO A 295 -27.83 26.51 -9.94
C PRO A 295 -28.59 27.22 -11.07
N VAL A 296 -28.84 26.51 -12.16
CA VAL A 296 -29.58 27.01 -13.34
C VAL A 296 -30.57 25.97 -13.84
N ALA A 297 -31.70 26.41 -14.41
CA ALA A 297 -32.66 25.52 -15.03
C ALA A 297 -32.13 24.99 -16.38
N ALA A 298 -32.54 23.78 -16.79
CA ALA A 298 -32.04 23.08 -17.96
C ALA A 298 -32.19 23.83 -19.29
N ASP A 299 -33.21 24.67 -19.41
CA ASP A 299 -33.55 25.47 -20.58
C ASP A 299 -32.90 26.86 -20.60
N THR A 300 -32.18 27.24 -19.52
CA THR A 300 -31.51 28.54 -19.41
C THR A 300 -30.49 28.71 -20.55
N PRO A 301 -30.54 29.82 -21.32
CA PRO A 301 -29.51 30.11 -22.31
C PRO A 301 -28.12 30.24 -21.67
N LEU A 302 -27.08 29.74 -22.34
CA LEU A 302 -25.71 29.76 -21.84
C LEU A 302 -25.24 31.20 -21.52
N SER A 303 -25.61 32.19 -22.34
CA SER A 303 -25.26 33.60 -22.06
C SER A 303 -25.83 34.11 -20.74
N GLU A 304 -27.06 33.73 -20.42
CA GLU A 304 -27.74 34.11 -19.18
C GLU A 304 -27.16 33.36 -17.97
N ALA A 305 -26.88 32.07 -18.12
CA ALA A 305 -26.21 31.28 -17.10
C ALA A 305 -24.81 31.84 -16.76
N LEU A 306 -24.03 32.22 -17.79
CA LEU A 306 -22.71 32.84 -17.60
C LEU A 306 -22.81 34.24 -16.97
N ARG A 307 -23.83 35.04 -17.32
CA ARG A 307 -24.08 36.33 -16.67
C ARG A 307 -24.33 36.15 -15.18
N ARG A 308 -25.22 35.22 -14.79
CA ARG A 308 -25.51 34.88 -13.38
C ARG A 308 -24.28 34.37 -12.64
N ALA A 309 -23.50 33.50 -13.28
CA ALA A 309 -22.25 33.00 -12.72
C ALA A 309 -21.25 34.14 -12.46
N ASN A 310 -21.10 35.06 -13.40
CA ASN A 310 -20.21 36.21 -13.26
C ASN A 310 -20.67 37.16 -12.14
N GLU A 311 -21.96 37.45 -12.04
CA GLU A 311 -22.54 38.25 -10.95
C GLU A 311 -22.35 37.61 -9.57
N ALA A 312 -22.45 36.29 -9.48
CA ALA A 312 -22.24 35.53 -8.26
C ALA A 312 -20.76 35.22 -7.96
N GLY A 313 -19.82 35.61 -8.84
CA GLY A 313 -18.40 35.24 -8.75
C GLY A 313 -18.15 33.73 -8.84
N ALA A 314 -19.08 32.97 -9.41
CA ALA A 314 -19.00 31.54 -9.60
C ALA A 314 -18.28 31.17 -10.89
N ARG A 315 -17.61 30.02 -10.90
CA ARG A 315 -16.86 29.52 -12.05
C ARG A 315 -17.38 28.18 -12.57
N ALA A 316 -18.52 27.75 -12.06
CA ALA A 316 -19.17 26.51 -12.44
C ALA A 316 -20.69 26.68 -12.49
N LEU A 317 -21.35 25.79 -13.24
CA LEU A 317 -22.80 25.76 -13.42
C LEU A 317 -23.30 24.36 -13.09
N VAL A 318 -24.39 24.29 -12.33
CA VAL A 318 -25.08 23.05 -12.00
C VAL A 318 -26.51 23.18 -12.51
N VAL A 319 -26.98 22.18 -13.24
CA VAL A 319 -28.36 22.11 -13.70
C VAL A 319 -29.21 21.54 -12.57
N VAL A 320 -30.29 22.24 -12.24
CA VAL A 320 -31.24 21.84 -11.21
C VAL A 320 -32.64 21.64 -11.81
N ASP A 321 -33.44 20.82 -11.13
CA ASP A 321 -34.87 20.68 -11.43
C ASP A 321 -35.70 21.85 -10.85
N GLY A 322 -37.03 21.79 -11.03
CA GLY A 322 -37.95 22.80 -10.50
C GLY A 322 -38.02 22.87 -8.96
N HIS A 323 -37.46 21.89 -8.25
CA HIS A 323 -37.37 21.84 -6.80
C HIS A 323 -35.99 22.27 -6.27
N GLY A 324 -35.05 22.60 -7.16
CA GLY A 324 -33.67 22.97 -6.80
C GLY A 324 -32.73 21.76 -6.63
N THR A 325 -33.18 20.55 -6.95
CA THR A 325 -32.36 19.34 -6.85
C THR A 325 -31.36 19.28 -8.01
N PRO A 326 -30.07 19.05 -7.77
CA PRO A 326 -29.08 18.95 -8.83
C PRO A 326 -29.27 17.68 -9.66
N THR A 327 -29.39 17.84 -10.98
CA THR A 327 -29.60 16.75 -11.95
C THR A 327 -28.41 16.55 -12.87
N ALA A 328 -27.69 17.61 -13.23
CA ALA A 328 -26.54 17.54 -14.13
C ALA A 328 -25.48 18.61 -13.82
N VAL A 329 -24.24 18.38 -14.23
CA VAL A 329 -23.13 19.35 -14.11
C VAL A 329 -22.69 19.81 -15.50
N VAL A 330 -22.51 21.11 -15.69
CA VAL A 330 -22.08 21.66 -16.99
C VAL A 330 -20.58 21.46 -17.17
N ARG A 331 -20.18 20.85 -18.29
CA ARG A 331 -18.76 20.59 -18.58
C ARG A 331 -18.06 21.85 -19.05
N GLU A 332 -16.91 22.17 -18.45
CA GLU A 332 -16.17 23.40 -18.76
C GLU A 332 -15.70 23.40 -20.22
N ALA A 333 -15.19 22.27 -20.70
CA ALA A 333 -14.76 22.09 -22.08
C ALA A 333 -15.88 22.31 -23.10
N ALA A 334 -17.13 21.98 -22.73
CA ALA A 334 -18.29 22.18 -23.60
C ALA A 334 -18.64 23.67 -23.73
N ILE A 335 -18.47 24.46 -22.67
CA ILE A 335 -18.70 25.93 -22.70
C ILE A 335 -17.66 26.61 -23.61
N VAL A 336 -16.38 26.26 -23.45
CA VAL A 336 -15.27 26.86 -24.21
C VAL A 336 -15.41 26.61 -25.71
N GLY A 337 -15.99 25.48 -26.11
CA GLY A 337 -16.26 25.14 -27.50
C GLY A 337 -17.35 25.98 -28.19
N ILE A 338 -18.13 26.78 -27.45
CA ILE A 338 -19.23 27.57 -28.01
C ILE A 338 -18.80 29.03 -28.27
N PRO A 339 -18.81 29.48 -29.55
CA PRO A 339 -18.55 30.88 -29.90
C PRO A 339 -19.54 31.85 -29.25
N GLU A 340 -19.08 33.05 -28.90
CA GLU A 340 -19.87 34.02 -28.11
C GLU A 340 -21.24 34.35 -28.72
N HIS A 341 -21.30 34.54 -30.03
CA HIS A 341 -22.54 34.85 -30.76
C HIS A 341 -23.58 33.72 -30.74
N ARG A 342 -23.18 32.48 -30.44
CA ARG A 342 -24.10 31.32 -30.33
C ARG A 342 -24.61 31.12 -28.91
N ARG A 343 -23.91 31.63 -27.89
CA ARG A 343 -24.25 31.42 -26.46
C ARG A 343 -25.69 31.82 -26.08
N PRO A 344 -26.34 32.85 -26.69
CA PRO A 344 -27.74 33.17 -26.40
C PRO A 344 -28.77 32.13 -26.88
N TRP A 345 -28.38 31.25 -27.80
CA TRP A 345 -29.27 30.29 -28.46
C TRP A 345 -28.99 28.84 -28.05
N VAL A 346 -28.02 28.61 -27.18
CA VAL A 346 -27.63 27.28 -26.70
C VAL A 346 -28.10 27.14 -25.26
N ALA A 347 -28.98 26.15 -25.01
CA ALA A 347 -29.42 25.82 -23.66
C ALA A 347 -28.31 25.09 -22.89
N VAL A 348 -28.20 25.35 -21.59
CA VAL A 348 -27.19 24.71 -20.72
C VAL A 348 -27.31 23.19 -20.66
N SER A 349 -28.51 22.64 -20.80
CA SER A 349 -28.76 21.19 -20.86
C SER A 349 -27.95 20.48 -21.94
N GLY A 350 -27.76 21.09 -23.11
CA GLY A 350 -26.96 20.52 -24.20
C GLY A 350 -25.46 20.44 -23.91
N LEU A 351 -24.99 21.13 -22.86
CA LEU A 351 -23.60 21.19 -22.42
C LEU A 351 -23.38 20.46 -21.10
N ALA A 352 -24.47 20.01 -20.46
CA ALA A 352 -24.46 19.32 -19.19
C ALA A 352 -24.24 17.82 -19.34
N GLN A 353 -23.68 17.22 -18.30
CA GLN A 353 -23.58 15.78 -18.11
C GLN A 353 -24.42 15.39 -16.91
N ASP A 354 -25.31 14.43 -17.10
CA ASP A 354 -26.16 13.91 -16.02
C ASP A 354 -25.32 13.35 -14.87
N LEU A 355 -25.77 13.64 -13.64
CA LEU A 355 -25.13 13.15 -12.43
C LEU A 355 -25.44 11.66 -12.27
N LYS A 356 -24.42 10.83 -12.39
CA LYS A 356 -24.49 9.39 -12.07
C LYS A 356 -24.18 9.14 -10.61
N ASP A 357 -24.62 7.98 -10.12
CA ASP A 357 -24.19 7.46 -8.82
C ASP A 357 -22.65 7.40 -8.78
N GLY A 358 -22.05 8.05 -7.78
CA GLY A 358 -20.59 8.21 -7.64
C GLY A 358 -20.01 9.54 -8.14
N MET A 359 -20.77 10.37 -8.86
CA MET A 359 -20.33 11.74 -9.25
C MET A 359 -20.60 12.81 -8.18
N ARG A 360 -21.25 12.43 -7.07
CA ARG A 360 -21.48 13.28 -5.90
C ARG A 360 -20.40 13.01 -4.85
N VAL A 361 -19.66 14.04 -4.48
CA VAL A 361 -18.48 13.94 -3.61
C VAL A 361 -18.71 14.82 -2.38
N SER A 362 -18.36 14.34 -1.18
CA SER A 362 -18.47 15.15 0.03
C SER A 362 -17.40 16.25 0.05
N ALA A 363 -17.78 17.45 0.50
CA ALA A 363 -16.85 18.58 0.69
C ALA A 363 -15.73 18.26 1.70
N GLU A 364 -15.98 17.33 2.63
CA GLU A 364 -15.05 16.97 3.70
C GLU A 364 -14.02 15.91 3.27
N LEU A 365 -14.11 15.37 2.03
CA LEU A 365 -13.09 14.44 1.53
C LEU A 365 -11.74 15.15 1.36
N THR A 366 -10.69 14.47 1.82
CA THR A 366 -9.31 14.96 1.74
C THR A 366 -8.33 13.86 1.34
N GLY A 367 -7.19 14.25 0.77
CA GLY A 367 -6.06 13.35 0.51
C GLY A 367 -6.39 12.10 -0.29
N GLU A 368 -6.01 10.93 0.25
CA GLU A 368 -6.18 9.64 -0.41
C GLU A 368 -7.66 9.29 -0.64
N GLU A 369 -8.54 9.57 0.32
CA GLU A 369 -9.97 9.26 0.21
C GLU A 369 -10.64 10.02 -0.95
N LEU A 370 -10.22 11.29 -1.16
CA LEU A 370 -10.66 12.06 -2.33
C LEU A 370 -10.18 11.38 -3.62
N LEU A 371 -8.89 11.06 -3.72
CA LEU A 371 -8.32 10.45 -4.92
C LEU A 371 -8.93 9.07 -5.23
N ASP A 372 -9.18 8.25 -4.22
CA ASP A 372 -9.79 6.93 -4.37
C ASP A 372 -11.25 7.03 -4.83
N THR A 373 -11.99 8.00 -4.31
CA THR A 373 -13.37 8.29 -4.76
C THR A 373 -13.40 8.69 -6.24
N LEU A 374 -12.50 9.60 -6.66
CA LEU A 374 -12.40 10.04 -8.06
C LEU A 374 -11.94 8.91 -9.00
N ARG A 375 -11.07 8.00 -8.51
CA ARG A 375 -10.62 6.83 -9.27
C ARG A 375 -11.71 5.77 -9.43
N ALA A 376 -12.56 5.61 -8.42
CA ALA A 376 -13.65 4.64 -8.45
C ALA A 376 -14.71 5.02 -9.50
N THR A 377 -14.99 6.31 -9.68
CA THR A 377 -15.94 6.81 -10.68
C THR A 377 -15.31 7.92 -11.54
N PRO A 378 -14.51 7.59 -12.56
CA PRO A 378 -13.82 8.59 -13.36
C PRO A 378 -14.79 9.50 -14.14
N ALA A 379 -14.77 10.79 -13.82
CA ALA A 379 -15.47 11.86 -14.51
C ALA A 379 -14.58 13.11 -14.67
N THR A 380 -15.00 14.04 -15.53
CA THR A 380 -14.32 15.33 -15.75
C THR A 380 -14.68 16.36 -14.68
N GLU A 381 -15.93 16.33 -14.20
CA GLU A 381 -16.46 17.20 -13.17
C GLU A 381 -17.31 16.40 -12.18
N TYR A 382 -17.27 16.80 -10.91
CA TYR A 382 -18.01 16.19 -9.81
C TYR A 382 -18.81 17.26 -9.08
N LEU A 383 -20.03 16.90 -8.66
CA LEU A 383 -20.80 17.75 -7.75
C LEU A 383 -20.27 17.57 -6.34
N VAL A 384 -19.87 18.67 -5.71
CA VAL A 384 -19.49 18.66 -4.30
C VAL A 384 -20.66 19.09 -3.45
N VAL A 385 -20.99 18.27 -2.46
CA VAL A 385 -22.12 18.48 -1.57
C VAL A 385 -21.66 18.61 -0.11
N GLU A 386 -22.38 19.41 0.65
CA GLU A 386 -22.28 19.43 2.12
C GLU A 386 -22.93 18.17 2.71
N GLU A 387 -22.69 17.89 3.98
CA GLU A 387 -23.32 16.78 4.70
C GLU A 387 -24.86 16.91 4.76
N SER A 388 -25.39 18.14 4.67
CA SER A 388 -26.82 18.43 4.56
C SER A 388 -27.44 18.10 3.19
N GLY A 389 -26.62 17.74 2.20
CA GLY A 389 -27.05 17.52 0.81
C GLY A 389 -27.12 18.79 -0.05
N GLU A 390 -26.80 19.95 0.53
CA GLU A 390 -26.73 21.24 -0.19
C GLU A 390 -25.57 21.28 -1.19
N ILE A 391 -25.75 22.04 -2.27
CA ILE A 391 -24.73 22.22 -3.31
C ILE A 391 -23.62 23.11 -2.75
N TYR A 392 -22.44 22.54 -2.53
CA TYR A 392 -21.25 23.33 -2.19
C TYR A 392 -20.59 23.91 -3.46
N GLY A 393 -20.52 23.11 -4.52
CA GLY A 393 -20.01 23.56 -5.82
C GLY A 393 -19.64 22.42 -6.76
N VAL A 394 -18.71 22.69 -7.68
CA VAL A 394 -18.22 21.71 -8.65
C VAL A 394 -16.70 21.57 -8.53
N LEU A 395 -16.23 20.33 -8.48
CA LEU A 395 -14.82 19.98 -8.49
C LEU A 395 -14.44 19.46 -9.87
N SER A 396 -13.42 20.04 -10.49
CA SER A 396 -12.86 19.55 -11.75
C SER A 396 -11.66 18.64 -11.50
N THR A 397 -11.58 17.53 -12.23
CA THR A 397 -10.40 16.64 -12.19
C THR A 397 -9.11 17.39 -12.55
N ALA A 398 -9.19 18.34 -13.48
CA ALA A 398 -8.04 19.16 -13.88
C ALA A 398 -7.56 20.11 -12.77
N ASP A 399 -8.44 20.54 -11.85
CA ASP A 399 -8.03 21.32 -10.68
C ASP A 399 -7.31 20.43 -9.65
N VAL A 400 -7.82 19.21 -9.44
CA VAL A 400 -7.20 18.22 -8.54
C VAL A 400 -5.82 17.83 -9.07
N GLU A 401 -5.67 17.57 -10.36
CA GLU A 401 -4.39 17.26 -11.00
C GLU A 401 -3.39 18.42 -10.88
N ARG A 402 -3.82 19.65 -11.16
CA ARG A 402 -2.96 20.84 -10.99
C ARG A 402 -2.56 21.05 -9.53
N ALA A 403 -3.50 20.87 -8.60
CA ALA A 403 -3.21 20.97 -7.17
C ALA A 403 -2.24 19.88 -6.72
N PHE A 404 -2.38 18.65 -7.23
CA PHE A 404 -1.47 17.54 -6.97
C PHE A 404 -0.05 17.86 -7.48
N VAL A 405 0.08 18.33 -8.73
CA VAL A 405 1.38 18.73 -9.30
C VAL A 405 1.99 19.89 -8.51
N ALA A 406 1.19 20.90 -8.16
CA ALA A 406 1.65 22.04 -7.38
C ALA A 406 2.09 21.64 -5.95
N ALA A 407 1.34 20.76 -5.29
CA ALA A 407 1.71 20.19 -4.01
C ALA A 407 3.06 19.46 -4.13
N MET A 408 3.27 18.68 -5.19
CA MET A 408 4.53 17.98 -5.44
C MET A 408 5.72 18.91 -5.78
N ALA A 409 5.45 20.07 -6.37
CA ALA A 409 6.49 21.04 -6.74
C ALA A 409 6.96 21.94 -5.58
N ARG A 410 6.16 22.14 -4.52
CA ARG A 410 6.56 23.00 -3.38
C ARG A 410 7.75 22.39 -2.62
N THR A 411 8.87 23.09 -2.54
CA THR A 411 9.94 22.78 -1.57
C THR A 411 9.44 23.11 -0.16
N PRO A 412 9.83 22.37 0.91
CA PRO A 412 9.39 22.70 2.26
C PRO A 412 9.71 24.16 2.56
N ALA A 413 8.71 24.95 2.94
CA ALA A 413 8.96 26.21 3.61
C ALA A 413 9.70 25.88 4.92
N GLY A 414 10.87 26.48 5.13
CA GLY A 414 11.62 26.33 6.37
C GLY A 414 10.75 26.72 7.58
N PRO A 415 11.02 26.18 8.78
CA PRO A 415 10.25 26.52 9.96
C PRO A 415 10.37 28.03 10.22
N SER A 416 9.22 28.69 10.40
CA SER A 416 9.12 30.02 11.04
C SER A 416 9.26 29.89 12.54
#